data_AF-A0A0B2A115-F1
#
_entry.id   AF-A0A0B2A115-F1
#
_cell.length_a   1.000
_cell.length_b   1.000
_cell.length_c   1.000
_cell.angle_alpha   90.00
_cell.angle_beta   90.00
_cell.angle_gamma   90.00
#
_symmetry.space_group_name_H-M   'P 1'
#
loop_
_entity.id
_entity.type
_entity.pdbx_description
1 polymer ?
#
loop_
_entity_poly.entity_id
_entity_poly.type
_entity_poly.pdbx_seq_one_letter_code
_entity_poly.pdbx_strand_id
1 'polypeptide(L)'
;MAASPHVLNNSANRAIPARWRSVSLALLALSQHKVAPVSAVPLPRTDPVTDDAVTALWIAAVVDESTHHKSVAVRAALRAVSRVKSLNSLARWRVVDACEREQLQCTQYKRSQIAENSHNGPVGWALDVWASVELSRRGYMLEGPPIDQVMQAASSRLSKLADGNDVEAAALARAIHAGGGGPELFAAYLHRAQSRLDRSSGLYRQHVEFVGTIDNTYEAKLALGDAFTALADAHGTFHSVEDSLERDQSMNDATKARALAIVAGHHPLTTPQQAIRDDIVRRIEQRSYSVDDARSLAAILEALLNAGITVPGVTVKPALVTNANEGVVDAILVLAQDHVLANSDEILTYYDSYVVHLPSAITSDGITSPWLFYRLAVLDGADVDWGQQVAAVAAIVSHRIGCTGHPAMARATGDPRHPLDCDLAQTALLVNTQFGVEYDRDDR
;
A
#
# COMPACT_ATOMS: atom_id res chain seq x y z
N MET A 1 -25.40 24.35 14.70
CA MET A 1 -24.69 23.08 14.95
C MET A 1 -23.81 22.83 13.73
N ALA A 2 -22.49 22.98 13.90
CA ALA A 2 -21.53 22.95 12.81
C ALA A 2 -21.23 21.51 12.42
N ALA A 3 -21.28 21.22 11.11
CA ALA A 3 -20.93 19.94 10.53
C ALA A 3 -19.42 19.68 10.64
N SER A 4 -19.07 18.46 11.04
CA SER A 4 -17.69 17.94 11.00
C SER A 4 -17.18 17.88 9.55
N PRO A 5 -15.95 18.34 9.26
CA PRO A 5 -15.36 18.16 7.94
C PRO A 5 -14.81 16.73 7.82
N HIS A 6 -15.40 15.95 6.92
CA HIS A 6 -14.81 14.71 6.43
C HIS A 6 -13.51 15.03 5.70
N VAL A 7 -12.42 14.47 6.21
CA VAL A 7 -11.09 14.52 5.62
C VAL A 7 -11.11 13.74 4.30
N LEU A 8 -10.98 14.46 3.19
CA LEU A 8 -10.69 13.91 1.87
C LEU A 8 -9.37 13.13 1.94
N ASN A 9 -9.46 11.81 1.87
CA ASN A 9 -8.32 10.91 1.95
C ASN A 9 -7.60 10.87 0.60
N ASN A 10 -6.76 11.87 0.34
CA ASN A 10 -5.88 11.95 -0.83
C ASN A 10 -4.91 10.75 -0.89
N SER A 11 -5.23 9.72 -1.68
CA SER A 11 -4.39 8.54 -1.90
C SER A 11 -3.04 8.88 -2.55
N ALA A 12 -2.96 9.90 -3.40
CA ALA A 12 -1.70 10.40 -3.96
C ALA A 12 -0.77 11.04 -2.90
N ASN A 13 -1.32 11.56 -1.79
CA ASN A 13 -0.52 12.12 -0.70
C ASN A 13 0.02 11.05 0.26
N ARG A 14 -0.44 9.81 0.17
CA ARG A 14 0.07 8.68 0.96
C ARG A 14 1.18 7.91 0.24
N ALA A 15 1.15 7.86 -1.10
CA ALA A 15 2.14 7.13 -1.90
C ALA A 15 3.50 7.84 -2.01
N ILE A 16 3.51 9.17 -1.92
CA ILE A 16 4.75 9.97 -1.87
C ILE A 16 4.92 10.39 -0.41
N PRO A 17 5.90 9.86 0.34
CA PRO A 17 6.10 10.25 1.72
C PRO A 17 6.15 11.77 1.81
N ALA A 18 5.46 12.39 2.78
CA ALA A 18 5.27 13.85 2.87
C ALA A 18 6.58 14.65 2.67
N ARG A 19 7.67 14.05 3.14
CA ARG A 19 9.07 14.41 2.92
C ARG A 19 9.45 14.67 1.44
N TRP A 20 9.11 13.77 0.53
CA TRP A 20 9.43 13.83 -0.90
C TRP A 20 8.63 14.88 -1.65
N ARG A 21 7.32 14.98 -1.34
CA ARG A 21 6.46 16.03 -1.88
C ARG A 21 6.98 17.40 -1.49
N SER A 22 7.36 17.56 -0.23
CA SER A 22 7.80 18.85 0.31
C SER A 22 9.20 19.23 -0.20
N VAL A 23 10.13 18.27 -0.37
CA VAL A 23 11.43 18.49 -1.04
C VAL A 23 11.25 18.89 -2.51
N SER A 24 10.36 18.22 -3.23
CA SER A 24 10.10 18.50 -4.65
C SER A 24 9.51 19.89 -4.86
N LEU A 25 8.58 20.30 -3.97
CA LEU A 25 8.02 21.66 -3.98
C LEU A 25 9.07 22.73 -3.65
N ALA A 26 10.01 22.44 -2.74
CA ALA A 26 11.12 23.35 -2.43
C ALA A 26 12.09 23.51 -3.62
N LEU A 27 12.44 22.41 -4.30
CA LEU A 27 13.28 22.44 -5.49
C LEU A 27 12.59 23.14 -6.67
N LEU A 28 11.29 22.94 -6.85
CA LEU A 28 10.47 23.67 -7.83
C LEU A 28 10.43 25.18 -7.52
N ALA A 29 10.21 25.55 -6.26
CA ALA A 29 10.25 26.94 -5.81
C ALA A 29 11.60 27.62 -6.09
N LEU A 30 12.71 26.92 -5.82
CA LEU A 30 14.07 27.36 -6.17
C LEU A 30 14.24 27.57 -7.68
N SER A 31 13.72 26.64 -8.50
CA SER A 31 13.87 26.70 -9.96
C SER A 31 13.01 27.78 -10.65
N GLN A 32 11.93 28.24 -10.00
CA GLN A 32 10.94 29.13 -10.61
C GLN A 32 10.94 30.55 -10.08
N HIS A 33 11.73 30.87 -9.03
CA HIS A 33 11.75 32.18 -8.35
C HIS A 33 10.36 32.74 -7.95
N LYS A 34 9.35 31.87 -7.85
CA LYS A 34 7.98 32.22 -7.50
C LYS A 34 7.62 31.42 -6.26
N VAL A 35 7.51 32.08 -5.12
CA VAL A 35 7.20 31.40 -3.86
C VAL A 35 6.04 32.10 -3.15
N ALA A 36 5.02 31.30 -2.79
CA ALA A 36 4.01 31.72 -1.83
C ALA A 36 4.59 31.69 -0.40
N PRO A 37 4.28 32.66 0.47
CA PRO A 37 4.90 32.78 1.79
C PRO A 37 4.64 31.56 2.68
N VAL A 38 5.70 31.10 3.36
CA VAL A 38 5.72 29.95 4.30
C VAL A 38 5.16 30.36 5.66
N SER A 39 3.94 30.89 5.69
CA SER A 39 3.29 31.32 6.94
C SER A 39 2.47 30.23 7.64
N ALA A 40 2.43 29.01 7.10
CA ALA A 40 1.53 27.94 7.58
C ALA A 40 2.22 26.67 8.12
N VAL A 41 3.55 26.59 8.12
CA VAL A 41 4.25 25.39 8.62
C VAL A 41 4.32 25.44 10.15
N PRO A 42 3.71 24.49 10.89
CA PRO A 42 3.83 24.42 12.34
C PRO A 42 5.30 24.16 12.71
N LEU A 43 5.94 25.14 13.34
CA LEU A 43 7.34 25.02 13.75
C LEU A 43 7.41 24.25 15.08
N PRO A 44 8.24 23.19 15.18
CA PRO A 44 8.39 22.44 16.43
C PRO A 44 8.99 23.33 17.51
N ARG A 45 8.35 23.39 18.68
CA ARG A 45 8.78 24.23 19.82
C ARG A 45 9.37 23.42 20.99
N THR A 46 9.23 22.10 21.02
CA THR A 46 9.66 21.22 22.13
C THR A 46 10.03 19.81 21.67
N ASP A 47 10.79 19.08 22.50
CA ASP A 47 11.07 17.64 22.38
C ASP A 47 9.80 16.84 22.77
N PRO A 48 9.41 15.75 22.08
CA PRO A 48 10.08 15.13 20.93
C PRO A 48 9.88 15.92 19.63
N VAL A 49 10.98 16.18 18.91
CA VAL A 49 10.92 16.74 17.55
C VAL A 49 10.86 15.61 16.53
N THR A 50 9.83 15.61 15.68
CA THR A 50 9.65 14.60 14.63
C THR A 50 10.47 14.92 13.39
N ASP A 51 10.84 13.88 12.63
CA ASP A 51 11.55 14.02 11.34
C ASP A 51 10.79 14.90 10.33
N ASP A 52 9.46 14.84 10.34
CA ASP A 52 8.61 15.69 9.51
C ASP A 52 8.73 17.16 9.91
N ALA A 53 8.77 17.45 11.21
CA ALA A 53 8.93 18.81 11.70
C ALA A 53 10.32 19.39 11.37
N VAL A 54 11.37 18.58 11.44
CA VAL A 54 12.72 18.97 10.98
C VAL A 54 12.77 19.19 9.48
N THR A 55 12.11 18.33 8.71
CA THR A 55 12.03 18.46 7.25
C THR A 55 11.34 19.75 6.86
N ALA A 56 10.19 20.04 7.47
CA ALA A 56 9.42 21.24 7.18
C ALA A 56 10.19 22.51 7.56
N LEU A 57 10.95 22.47 8.66
CA LEU A 57 11.84 23.55 9.07
C LEU A 57 12.99 23.79 8.08
N TRP A 58 13.61 22.73 7.57
CA TRP A 58 14.65 22.84 6.54
C TRP A 58 14.11 23.43 5.23
N ILE A 59 12.90 23.03 4.82
CA ILE A 59 12.24 23.60 3.64
C ILE A 59 11.96 25.09 3.82
N ALA A 60 11.50 25.50 5.01
CA ALA A 60 11.27 26.91 5.29
C ALA A 60 12.55 27.74 5.15
N ALA A 61 13.69 27.24 5.62
CA ALA A 61 14.99 27.89 5.45
C ALA A 61 15.44 27.97 3.98
N VAL A 62 15.21 26.92 3.19
CA VAL A 62 15.48 26.94 1.74
C VAL A 62 14.64 28.02 1.03
N VAL A 63 13.37 28.16 1.41
CA VAL A 63 12.48 29.18 0.85
C VAL A 63 12.89 30.59 1.28
N ASP A 64 13.18 30.80 2.56
CA ASP A 64 13.66 32.07 3.11
C ASP A 64 14.90 32.58 2.36
N GLU A 65 15.89 31.70 2.14
CA GLU A 65 17.08 32.01 1.34
C GLU A 65 16.72 32.41 -0.10
N SER A 66 15.87 31.63 -0.77
CA SER A 66 15.47 31.85 -2.17
C SER A 66 14.68 33.15 -2.39
N THR A 67 13.99 33.62 -1.36
CA THR A 67 13.18 34.85 -1.39
C THR A 67 13.90 36.04 -0.78
N HIS A 68 15.15 35.84 -0.32
CA HIS A 68 15.92 36.80 0.48
C HIS A 68 15.17 37.30 1.74
N HIS A 69 14.17 36.56 2.21
CA HIS A 69 13.39 36.88 3.39
C HIS A 69 13.88 36.03 4.55
N LYS A 70 14.41 36.65 5.62
CA LYS A 70 14.88 35.91 6.80
C LYS A 70 13.81 35.86 7.88
N SER A 71 13.05 34.77 7.96
CA SER A 71 11.96 34.64 8.93
C SER A 71 12.50 34.52 10.36
N VAL A 72 12.09 35.44 11.23
CA VAL A 72 12.41 35.39 12.67
C VAL A 72 11.91 34.09 13.30
N ALA A 73 10.77 33.57 12.82
CA ALA A 73 10.19 32.34 13.33
C ALA A 73 11.02 31.10 12.96
N VAL A 74 11.49 31.01 11.71
CA VAL A 74 12.37 29.92 11.24
C VAL A 74 13.69 29.93 12.00
N ARG A 75 14.31 31.10 12.15
CA ARG A 75 15.57 31.25 12.89
C ARG A 75 15.44 30.89 14.37
N ALA A 76 14.31 31.23 15.01
CA ALA A 76 14.02 30.84 16.39
C ALA A 76 13.82 29.33 16.54
N ALA A 77 13.08 28.71 15.60
CA ALA A 77 12.86 27.27 15.58
C ALA A 77 14.16 26.48 15.32
N LEU A 78 15.02 26.94 14.40
CA LEU A 78 16.33 26.33 14.14
C LEU A 78 17.22 26.31 15.38
N ARG A 79 17.25 27.40 16.15
CA ARG A 79 18.00 27.46 17.43
C ARG A 79 17.44 26.52 18.50
N ALA A 80 16.14 26.25 18.47
CA ALA A 80 15.52 25.31 19.39
C ALA A 80 15.81 23.86 18.99
N VAL A 81 15.58 23.52 17.72
CA VAL A 81 15.78 22.17 17.17
C VAL A 81 17.25 21.77 17.14
N SER A 82 18.19 22.71 16.94
CA SER A 82 19.63 22.42 16.99
C SER A 82 20.11 21.91 18.34
N ARG A 83 19.31 22.04 19.40
CA ARG A 83 19.61 21.57 20.75
C ARG A 83 19.09 20.15 21.03
N VAL A 84 18.34 19.56 20.12
CA VAL A 84 17.74 18.23 20.29
C VAL A 84 18.78 17.15 20.03
N LYS A 85 19.00 16.28 21.02
CA LYS A 85 20.06 15.25 20.98
C LYS A 85 19.64 13.96 20.26
N SER A 86 18.34 13.67 20.24
CA SER A 86 17.73 12.43 19.74
C SER A 86 17.56 12.38 18.21
N LEU A 87 17.98 13.42 17.48
CA LEU A 87 17.84 13.47 16.02
C LEU A 87 18.74 12.44 15.33
N ASN A 88 18.18 11.68 14.39
CA ASN A 88 18.93 10.81 13.48
C ASN A 88 19.85 11.63 12.53
N SER A 89 20.72 10.94 11.80
CA SER A 89 21.72 11.57 10.92
C SER A 89 21.10 12.49 9.88
N LEU A 90 19.96 12.11 9.30
CA LEU A 90 19.31 12.86 8.24
C LEU A 90 18.52 14.08 8.72
N ALA A 91 17.81 13.95 9.83
CA ALA A 91 17.22 15.10 10.53
C ALA A 91 18.32 16.07 10.95
N ARG A 92 19.45 15.58 11.47
CA ARG A 92 20.56 16.44 11.87
C ARG A 92 21.22 17.16 10.70
N TRP A 93 21.48 16.46 9.60
CA TRP A 93 22.00 17.06 8.38
C TRP A 93 21.12 18.22 7.90
N ARG A 94 19.78 18.06 7.93
CA ARG A 94 18.82 19.12 7.59
C ARG A 94 18.90 20.33 8.49
N VAL A 95 19.02 20.13 9.79
CA VAL A 95 19.18 21.24 10.73
C VAL A 95 20.47 22.00 10.43
N VAL A 96 21.57 21.29 10.22
CA VAL A 96 22.87 21.91 9.89
C VAL A 96 22.78 22.71 8.58
N ASP A 97 22.24 22.11 7.52
CA ASP A 97 22.06 22.78 6.22
C ASP A 97 21.14 24.01 6.33
N ALA A 98 20.03 23.91 7.05
CA ALA A 98 19.11 25.03 7.27
C ALA A 98 19.75 26.16 8.07
N CYS A 99 20.58 25.84 9.07
CA CYS A 99 21.30 26.84 9.84
C CYS A 99 22.34 27.57 8.99
N GLU A 100 23.06 26.87 8.10
CA GLU A 100 24.01 27.48 7.17
C GLU A 100 23.30 28.46 6.23
N ARG A 101 22.17 28.08 5.64
CA ARG A 101 21.35 28.95 4.78
C ARG A 101 20.86 30.21 5.50
N GLU A 102 20.45 30.06 6.76
CA GLU A 102 20.03 31.18 7.61
C GLU A 102 21.19 31.98 8.24
N GLN A 103 22.43 31.62 7.92
CA GLN A 103 23.65 32.21 8.47
C GLN A 103 23.65 32.18 10.00
N LEU A 104 23.25 31.04 10.57
CA LEU A 104 23.19 30.76 12.00
C LEU A 104 24.28 29.80 12.41
N GLN A 105 24.94 30.07 13.54
CA GLN A 105 25.79 29.09 14.21
C GLN A 105 24.92 28.14 15.04
N CYS A 106 24.54 27.00 14.47
CA CYS A 106 23.88 25.94 15.22
C CYS A 106 24.92 25.14 16.00
N THR A 107 24.90 25.33 17.33
CA THR A 107 25.94 24.82 18.24
C THR A 107 25.95 23.29 18.22
N GLN A 108 27.12 22.74 17.93
CA GLN A 108 27.37 21.36 17.54
C GLN A 108 27.12 20.36 18.68
N TYR A 109 26.25 19.38 18.46
CA TYR A 109 26.45 18.05 19.04
C TYR A 109 27.33 17.24 18.10
N LYS A 110 28.52 16.91 18.60
CA LYS A 110 29.55 16.18 17.88
C LYS A 110 29.20 14.72 17.59
N ARG A 111 28.04 14.18 17.99
CA ARG A 111 27.76 12.74 17.86
C ARG A 111 26.43 12.50 17.19
N SER A 112 26.45 11.87 16.02
CA SER A 112 25.27 11.39 15.28
C SER A 112 25.43 9.91 15.03
N GLN A 113 24.37 9.11 15.13
CA GLN A 113 24.48 7.68 14.87
C GLN A 113 24.34 7.38 13.38
N ILE A 114 25.28 6.59 12.85
CA ILE A 114 25.15 5.93 11.56
C ILE A 114 24.19 4.76 11.80
N ALA A 115 23.03 4.79 11.15
CA ALA A 115 22.06 3.73 11.29
C ALA A 115 22.59 2.45 10.62
N GLU A 116 23.03 1.47 11.42
CA GLU A 116 23.50 0.18 10.91
C GLU A 116 22.40 -0.57 10.15
N ASN A 117 21.12 -0.30 10.45
CA ASN A 117 19.94 -0.69 9.68
C ASN A 117 18.80 0.26 10.05
N SER A 118 18.60 1.35 9.31
CA SER A 118 17.47 2.24 9.57
C SER A 118 16.17 1.46 9.34
N HIS A 119 15.23 1.53 10.29
CA HIS A 119 13.89 0.94 10.15
C HIS A 119 13.02 1.65 9.09
N ASN A 120 13.60 2.60 8.34
CA ASN A 120 12.95 3.47 7.37
C ASN A 120 12.97 2.92 5.93
N GLY A 121 13.22 1.62 5.77
CA GLY A 121 13.31 0.95 4.47
C GLY A 121 14.53 1.35 3.62
N PRO A 122 14.65 0.77 2.40
CA PRO A 122 15.79 0.92 1.49
C PRO A 122 16.25 2.36 1.22
N VAL A 123 15.30 3.23 0.89
CA VAL A 123 15.54 4.65 0.55
C VAL A 123 15.87 5.47 1.80
N GLY A 124 15.22 5.17 2.93
CA GLY A 124 15.51 5.80 4.22
C GLY A 124 16.97 5.59 4.62
N TRP A 125 17.45 4.35 4.49
CA TRP A 125 18.84 4.00 4.76
C TRP A 125 19.82 4.75 3.84
N ALA A 126 19.57 4.77 2.53
CA ALA A 126 20.43 5.47 1.58
C ALA A 126 20.56 6.97 1.88
N LEU A 127 19.46 7.61 2.30
CA LEU A 127 19.48 9.02 2.70
C LEU A 127 20.18 9.24 4.04
N ASP A 128 20.02 8.34 5.01
CA ASP A 128 20.74 8.39 6.28
C ASP A 128 22.25 8.24 6.06
N VAL A 129 22.67 7.30 5.21
CA VAL A 129 24.08 7.11 4.82
C VAL A 129 24.64 8.38 4.18
N TRP A 130 23.94 8.95 3.19
CA TRP A 130 24.36 10.21 2.58
C TRP A 130 24.49 11.35 3.61
N ALA A 131 23.50 11.49 4.49
CA ALA A 131 23.52 12.51 5.53
C ALA A 131 24.69 12.32 6.51
N SER A 132 24.98 11.08 6.91
CA SER A 132 26.14 10.75 7.73
C SER A 132 27.44 11.16 7.03
N VAL A 133 27.62 10.82 5.75
CA VAL A 133 28.81 11.20 4.97
C VAL A 133 28.98 12.72 4.90
N GLU A 134 27.91 13.47 4.61
CA GLU A 134 27.96 14.93 4.58
C GLU A 134 28.28 15.56 5.95
N LEU A 135 27.71 15.02 7.03
CA LEU A 135 28.03 15.47 8.38
C LEU A 135 29.50 15.19 8.73
N SER A 136 30.02 14.01 8.39
CA SER A 136 31.43 13.65 8.60
C SER A 136 32.37 14.61 7.85
N ARG A 137 32.07 14.90 6.57
CA ARG A 137 32.83 15.84 5.74
C ARG A 137 32.86 17.26 6.33
N ARG A 138 31.77 17.67 7.00
CA ARG A 138 31.66 18.96 7.70
C ARG A 138 32.32 18.96 9.10
N GLY A 139 32.98 17.87 9.49
CA GLY A 139 33.73 17.75 10.74
C GLY A 139 32.90 17.31 11.96
N TYR A 140 31.69 16.78 11.75
CA TYR A 140 30.90 16.20 12.83
C TYR A 140 31.38 14.77 13.13
N MET A 141 31.49 14.40 14.41
CA MET A 141 31.80 13.01 14.76
C MET A 141 30.53 12.16 14.66
N LEU A 142 30.71 10.91 14.27
CA LEU A 142 29.63 9.95 14.14
C LEU A 142 29.88 8.77 15.07
N GLU A 143 28.84 8.29 15.72
CA GLU A 143 28.82 7.02 16.44
C GLU A 143 28.35 5.93 15.47
N GLY A 144 28.98 4.76 15.50
CA GLY A 144 28.69 3.65 14.59
C GLY A 144 29.90 3.21 13.77
N PRO A 145 29.70 2.44 12.68
CA PRO A 145 30.78 1.87 11.91
C PRO A 145 31.64 2.96 11.23
N PRO A 146 32.93 2.71 11.00
CA PRO A 146 33.80 3.63 10.27
C PRO A 146 33.20 4.02 8.90
N ILE A 147 33.40 5.27 8.50
CA ILE A 147 32.81 5.80 7.25
C ILE A 147 33.17 4.94 6.04
N ASP A 148 34.40 4.40 5.99
CA ASP A 148 34.85 3.52 4.92
C ASP A 148 34.01 2.25 4.79
N GLN A 149 33.55 1.68 5.91
CA GLN A 149 32.68 0.49 5.90
C GLN A 149 31.28 0.84 5.38
N VAL A 150 30.76 2.00 5.75
CA VAL A 150 29.47 2.52 5.26
C VAL A 150 29.53 2.78 3.76
N MET A 151 30.64 3.33 3.29
CA MET A 151 30.87 3.60 1.86
C MET A 151 31.02 2.32 1.04
N GLN A 152 31.65 1.28 1.60
CA GLN A 152 31.68 -0.06 1.00
C GLN A 152 30.27 -0.66 0.92
N ALA A 153 29.46 -0.54 1.98
CA ALA A 153 28.08 -1.00 1.98
C ALA A 153 27.22 -0.25 0.94
N ALA A 154 27.35 1.08 0.85
CA ALA A 154 26.66 1.90 -0.14
C ALA A 154 27.05 1.53 -1.58
N SER A 155 28.34 1.32 -1.83
CA SER A 155 28.87 0.90 -3.14
C SER A 155 28.37 -0.49 -3.54
N SER A 156 28.44 -1.45 -2.61
CA SER A 156 27.92 -2.81 -2.80
C SER A 156 26.42 -2.78 -3.10
N ARG A 157 25.65 -1.98 -2.35
CA ARG A 157 24.21 -1.83 -2.55
C ARG A 157 23.86 -1.21 -3.89
N LEU A 158 24.51 -0.12 -4.29
CA LEU A 158 24.28 0.50 -5.61
C LEU A 158 24.60 -0.46 -6.76
N SER A 159 25.67 -1.25 -6.63
CA SER A 159 26.06 -2.20 -7.67
C SER A 159 25.00 -3.29 -7.93
N LYS A 160 24.30 -3.72 -6.88
CA LYS A 160 23.27 -4.76 -6.87
C LYS A 160 21.84 -4.22 -6.94
N LEU A 161 21.68 -2.90 -6.99
CA LEU A 161 20.38 -2.26 -6.95
C LEU A 161 19.57 -2.59 -8.20
N ALA A 162 18.36 -3.11 -8.02
CA ALA A 162 17.45 -3.42 -9.11
C ALA A 162 17.04 -2.14 -9.88
N ASP A 163 16.90 -2.28 -11.19
CA ASP A 163 16.42 -1.21 -12.05
C ASP A 163 15.00 -0.81 -11.61
N GLY A 164 14.71 0.50 -11.52
CA GLY A 164 13.46 0.98 -10.93
C GLY A 164 13.68 1.87 -9.71
N ASN A 165 14.71 1.56 -8.92
CA ASN A 165 15.01 2.24 -7.66
C ASN A 165 15.81 3.54 -7.85
N ASP A 166 15.38 4.42 -8.76
CA ASP A 166 16.14 5.60 -9.21
C ASP A 166 16.48 6.56 -8.06
N VAL A 167 15.55 6.67 -7.12
CA VAL A 167 15.66 7.55 -5.96
C VAL A 167 16.71 7.04 -4.98
N GLU A 168 16.71 5.74 -4.72
CA GLU A 168 17.73 5.10 -3.89
C GLU A 168 19.08 5.13 -4.61
N ALA A 169 19.11 4.87 -5.92
CA ALA A 169 20.31 4.94 -6.74
C ALA A 169 20.96 6.33 -6.68
N ALA A 170 20.15 7.39 -6.84
CA ALA A 170 20.63 8.76 -6.76
C ALA A 170 21.11 9.14 -5.36
N ALA A 171 20.43 8.68 -4.30
CA ALA A 171 20.85 8.92 -2.92
C ALA A 171 22.18 8.21 -2.60
N LEU A 172 22.33 6.94 -2.98
CA LEU A 172 23.56 6.18 -2.83
C LEU A 172 24.70 6.77 -3.65
N ALA A 173 24.43 7.19 -4.89
CA ALA A 173 25.42 7.87 -5.73
C ALA A 173 25.93 9.17 -5.11
N ARG A 174 25.03 9.98 -4.51
CA ARG A 174 25.41 11.18 -3.77
C ARG A 174 26.23 10.86 -2.52
N ALA A 175 25.86 9.82 -1.78
CA ALA A 175 26.67 9.36 -0.65
C ALA A 175 28.08 8.95 -1.10
N ILE A 176 28.17 8.15 -2.17
CA ILE A 176 29.42 7.67 -2.75
C ILE A 176 30.30 8.85 -3.16
N HIS A 177 29.72 9.82 -3.87
CA HIS A 177 30.42 11.02 -4.29
C HIS A 177 30.90 11.89 -3.10
N ALA A 178 30.04 12.11 -2.10
CA ALA A 178 30.37 12.89 -0.92
C ALA A 178 31.51 12.25 -0.09
N GLY A 179 31.65 10.92 -0.15
CA GLY A 179 32.75 10.17 0.47
C GLY A 179 33.98 10.02 -0.41
N GLY A 180 34.07 10.74 -1.54
CA GLY A 180 35.24 10.74 -2.43
C GLY A 180 35.25 9.68 -3.52
N GLY A 181 34.15 8.93 -3.69
CA GLY A 181 33.97 7.97 -4.77
C GLY A 181 33.66 8.61 -6.13
N GLY A 182 33.92 7.87 -7.20
CA GLY A 182 33.66 8.28 -8.59
C GLY A 182 32.24 7.97 -9.08
N PRO A 183 31.86 8.48 -10.27
CA PRO A 183 30.51 8.33 -10.82
C PRO A 183 30.22 6.97 -11.46
N GLU A 184 31.20 6.06 -11.52
CA GLU A 184 31.16 4.86 -12.37
C GLU A 184 30.01 3.91 -12.01
N LEU A 185 29.76 3.69 -10.72
CA LEU A 185 28.68 2.83 -10.24
C LEU A 185 27.29 3.38 -10.59
N PHE A 186 27.13 4.70 -10.53
CA PHE A 186 25.88 5.35 -10.90
C PHE A 186 25.70 5.36 -12.42
N ALA A 187 26.77 5.59 -13.19
CA ALA A 187 26.73 5.47 -14.65
C ALA A 187 26.35 4.05 -15.09
N ALA A 188 26.89 3.03 -14.43
CA ALA A 188 26.52 1.63 -14.68
C ALA A 188 25.03 1.38 -14.39
N TYR A 189 24.51 1.89 -13.27
CA TYR A 189 23.07 1.84 -12.96
C TYR A 189 22.23 2.52 -14.06
N LEU A 190 22.56 3.76 -14.43
CA LEU A 190 21.83 4.53 -15.44
C LEU A 190 21.85 3.86 -16.82
N HIS A 191 22.95 3.19 -17.17
CA HIS A 191 23.07 2.44 -18.41
C HIS A 191 22.16 1.22 -18.42
N ARG A 192 22.10 0.44 -17.33
CA ARG A 192 21.14 -0.67 -17.20
C ARG A 192 19.69 -0.18 -17.26
N ALA A 193 19.39 0.90 -16.54
CA ALA A 193 18.06 1.51 -16.48
C ALA A 193 17.64 2.27 -17.75
N GLN A 194 18.49 2.38 -18.77
CA GLN A 194 18.30 3.26 -19.94
C GLN A 194 17.00 2.98 -20.71
N SER A 195 16.53 1.73 -20.74
CA SER A 195 15.27 1.35 -21.40
C SER A 195 14.02 2.02 -20.82
N ARG A 196 14.10 2.51 -19.56
CA ARG A 196 12.99 3.19 -18.84
C ARG A 196 12.97 4.70 -19.03
N LEU A 197 13.95 5.26 -19.73
CA LEU A 197 14.02 6.68 -20.01
C LEU A 197 12.88 7.07 -20.95
N ASP A 198 11.98 7.94 -20.49
CA ASP A 198 10.98 8.53 -21.37
C ASP A 198 11.68 9.53 -22.30
N ARG A 199 11.70 9.20 -23.59
CA ARG A 199 12.36 9.99 -24.63
C ARG A 199 11.77 11.40 -24.78
N SER A 200 10.52 11.61 -24.37
CA SER A 200 9.85 12.90 -24.52
C SER A 200 10.22 13.89 -23.41
N SER A 201 10.30 13.41 -22.17
CA SER A 201 10.64 14.24 -21.01
C SER A 201 12.13 14.24 -20.68
N GLY A 202 12.89 13.25 -21.16
CA GLY A 202 14.27 13.02 -20.74
C GLY A 202 14.39 12.58 -19.27
N LEU A 203 13.26 12.26 -18.63
CA LEU A 203 13.20 11.79 -17.25
C LEU A 203 13.06 10.26 -17.23
N TYR A 204 13.69 9.62 -16.24
CA TYR A 204 13.43 8.23 -15.95
C TYR A 204 12.02 8.12 -15.38
N ARG A 205 11.19 7.21 -15.92
CA ARG A 205 9.90 6.92 -15.31
C ARG A 205 10.18 6.37 -13.92
N GLN A 206 9.79 7.12 -12.88
CA GLN A 206 9.87 6.65 -11.51
C GLN A 206 9.08 5.34 -11.44
N HIS A 207 9.78 4.24 -11.19
CA HIS A 207 9.12 3.02 -10.76
C HIS A 207 8.76 3.25 -9.30
N VAL A 208 7.57 3.81 -9.08
CA VAL A 208 6.88 3.52 -7.83
C VAL A 208 6.56 2.04 -7.96
N GLU A 209 7.30 1.21 -7.24
CA GLU A 209 6.82 -0.13 -6.99
C GLU A 209 5.46 0.09 -6.29
N PHE A 210 4.38 -0.08 -7.05
CA PHE A 210 3.08 -0.23 -6.43
C PHE A 210 3.19 -1.55 -5.70
N VAL A 211 3.65 -1.48 -4.45
CA VAL A 211 3.47 -2.56 -3.49
C VAL A 211 1.97 -2.59 -3.26
N GLY A 212 1.25 -3.29 -4.14
CA GLY A 212 -0.11 -3.71 -3.86
C GLY A 212 -0.09 -4.40 -2.50
N THR A 213 -1.09 -4.14 -1.68
CA THR A 213 -1.27 -4.95 -0.48
C THR A 213 -1.48 -6.40 -0.90
N ILE A 214 -1.13 -7.35 -0.04
CA ILE A 214 -1.44 -8.77 -0.28
C ILE A 214 -2.93 -8.95 -0.58
N ASP A 215 -3.78 -8.17 0.10
CA ASP A 215 -5.23 -8.15 -0.15
C ASP A 215 -5.53 -7.77 -1.61
N ASN A 216 -5.04 -6.64 -2.11
CA ASN A 216 -5.28 -6.22 -3.49
C ASN A 216 -4.66 -7.18 -4.51
N THR A 217 -3.50 -7.75 -4.21
CA THR A 217 -2.86 -8.76 -5.08
C THR A 217 -3.69 -10.04 -5.14
N TYR A 218 -4.32 -10.43 -4.04
CA TYR A 218 -5.24 -11.57 -3.99
C TYR A 218 -6.52 -11.28 -4.80
N GLU A 219 -7.11 -10.09 -4.66
CA GLU A 219 -8.27 -9.70 -5.48
C GLU A 219 -7.90 -9.63 -6.97
N ALA A 220 -6.69 -9.16 -7.32
CA ALA A 220 -6.19 -9.20 -8.69
C ALA A 220 -6.06 -10.64 -9.21
N LYS A 221 -5.58 -11.57 -8.38
CA LYS A 221 -5.53 -13.00 -8.74
C LYS A 221 -6.92 -13.54 -9.04
N LEU A 222 -7.91 -13.26 -8.18
CA LEU A 222 -9.28 -13.69 -8.40
C LEU A 222 -9.90 -13.07 -9.65
N ALA A 223 -9.59 -11.81 -9.93
CA ALA A 223 -10.16 -11.10 -11.07
C ALA A 223 -9.53 -11.51 -12.42
N LEU A 224 -8.23 -11.78 -12.44
CA LEU A 224 -7.46 -12.05 -13.67
C LEU A 224 -7.33 -13.55 -13.98
N GLY A 225 -7.60 -14.43 -13.01
CA GLY A 225 -7.47 -15.88 -13.18
C GLY A 225 -6.08 -16.27 -13.70
N ASP A 226 -6.03 -17.08 -14.75
CA ASP A 226 -4.78 -17.57 -15.35
C ASP A 226 -3.84 -16.45 -15.84
N ALA A 227 -4.39 -15.30 -16.25
CA ALA A 227 -3.59 -14.16 -16.69
C ALA A 227 -2.77 -13.55 -15.54
N PHE A 228 -3.20 -13.74 -14.30
CA PHE A 228 -2.47 -13.28 -13.12
C PHE A 228 -1.07 -13.91 -13.06
N THR A 229 -0.95 -15.22 -13.28
CA THR A 229 0.33 -15.94 -13.13
C THR A 229 1.39 -15.38 -14.07
N ALA A 230 1.04 -15.17 -15.34
CA ALA A 230 1.97 -14.61 -16.33
C ALA A 230 2.44 -13.19 -15.97
N LEU A 231 1.54 -12.36 -15.42
CA LEU A 231 1.88 -11.01 -14.97
C LEU A 231 2.73 -11.04 -13.70
N ALA A 232 2.36 -11.87 -12.74
CA ALA A 232 3.05 -12.03 -11.46
C ALA A 232 4.49 -12.51 -11.65
N ASP A 233 4.73 -13.43 -12.60
CA ASP A 233 6.07 -13.90 -12.98
C ASP A 233 6.93 -12.77 -13.56
N ALA A 234 6.37 -12.00 -14.50
CA ALA A 234 7.08 -10.91 -15.17
C ALA A 234 7.51 -9.79 -14.21
N HIS A 235 6.78 -9.63 -13.10
CA HIS A 235 6.96 -8.54 -12.14
C HIS A 235 7.54 -8.99 -10.79
N GLY A 236 7.89 -10.27 -10.63
CA GLY A 236 8.46 -10.79 -9.37
C GLY A 236 7.48 -10.77 -8.19
N THR A 237 6.17 -10.73 -8.46
CA THR A 237 5.13 -10.62 -7.42
C THR A 237 5.18 -11.79 -6.44
N PHE A 238 5.40 -13.01 -6.93
CA PHE A 238 5.49 -14.20 -6.07
C PHE A 238 6.63 -14.06 -5.05
N HIS A 239 7.82 -13.67 -5.50
CA HIS A 239 8.97 -13.47 -4.61
C HIS A 239 8.70 -12.42 -3.53
N SER A 240 8.05 -11.30 -3.89
CA SER A 240 7.68 -10.26 -2.93
C SER A 240 6.66 -10.73 -1.89
N VAL A 241 5.70 -11.58 -2.28
CA VAL A 241 4.71 -12.16 -1.36
C VAL A 241 5.37 -13.19 -0.43
N GLU A 242 6.28 -14.01 -0.93
CA GLU A 242 7.08 -14.96 -0.13
C GLU A 242 7.94 -14.24 0.92
N ASP A 243 8.70 -13.23 0.48
CA ASP A 243 9.52 -12.40 1.37
C ASP A 243 8.67 -11.76 2.47
N SER A 244 7.45 -11.35 2.14
CA SER A 244 6.50 -10.77 3.09
C SER A 244 6.01 -11.80 4.11
N LEU A 245 5.63 -13.00 3.66
CA LEU A 245 5.24 -14.13 4.53
C LEU A 245 6.34 -14.52 5.53
N GLU A 246 7.60 -14.45 5.11
CA GLU A 246 8.74 -14.82 5.95
C GLU A 246 9.15 -13.72 6.94
N ARG A 247 9.09 -12.44 6.53
CA ARG A 247 9.65 -11.32 7.31
C ARG A 247 8.63 -10.60 8.17
N ASP A 248 7.36 -10.55 7.78
CA ASP A 248 6.36 -9.77 8.49
C ASP A 248 5.50 -10.65 9.41
N GLN A 249 5.92 -10.72 10.68
CA GLN A 249 5.17 -11.45 11.70
C GLN A 249 3.89 -10.74 12.15
N SER A 250 3.67 -9.48 11.76
CA SER A 250 2.50 -8.69 12.16
C SER A 250 1.25 -8.97 11.33
N MET A 251 1.38 -9.71 10.22
CA MET A 251 0.24 -10.08 9.39
C MET A 251 -0.79 -10.90 10.17
N ASN A 252 -2.06 -10.51 10.04
CA ASN A 252 -3.17 -11.28 10.56
C ASN A 252 -3.36 -12.59 9.75
N ASP A 253 -4.11 -13.53 10.32
CA ASP A 253 -4.30 -14.86 9.71
C ASP A 253 -4.99 -14.80 8.33
N ALA A 254 -5.89 -13.84 8.08
CA ALA A 254 -6.54 -13.67 6.78
C ALA A 254 -5.56 -13.20 5.70
N THR A 255 -4.72 -12.21 6.00
CA THR A 255 -3.67 -11.76 5.10
C THR A 255 -2.64 -12.86 4.83
N LYS A 256 -2.27 -13.65 5.85
CA LYS A 256 -1.40 -14.82 5.66
C LYS A 256 -2.04 -15.87 4.75
N ALA A 257 -3.33 -16.19 4.95
CA ALA A 257 -4.05 -17.13 4.10
C ALA A 257 -4.11 -16.67 2.63
N ARG A 258 -4.38 -15.37 2.39
CA ARG A 258 -4.35 -14.76 1.05
C ARG A 258 -2.98 -14.82 0.40
N ALA A 259 -1.93 -14.56 1.16
CA ALA A 259 -0.56 -14.69 0.68
C ALA A 259 -0.23 -16.14 0.29
N LEU A 260 -0.62 -17.11 1.12
CA LEU A 260 -0.47 -18.53 0.80
C LEU A 260 -1.22 -18.91 -0.48
N ALA A 261 -2.42 -18.37 -0.69
CA ALA A 261 -3.20 -18.60 -1.91
C ALA A 261 -2.55 -18.02 -3.17
N ILE A 262 -1.90 -16.85 -3.06
CA ILE A 262 -1.14 -16.27 -4.16
C ILE A 262 0.04 -17.19 -4.51
N VAL A 263 0.84 -17.60 -3.51
CA VAL A 263 2.05 -18.41 -3.74
C VAL A 263 1.72 -19.82 -4.22
N ALA A 264 0.72 -20.48 -3.61
CA ALA A 264 0.30 -21.83 -3.98
C ALA A 264 -0.19 -21.95 -5.44
N GLY A 265 -0.69 -20.85 -6.03
CA GLY A 265 -1.07 -20.80 -7.44
C GLY A 265 0.10 -20.87 -8.42
N HIS A 266 1.33 -20.70 -7.95
CA HIS A 266 2.55 -20.73 -8.78
C HIS A 266 3.38 -21.99 -8.58
N HIS A 267 3.60 -22.40 -7.32
CA HIS A 267 4.35 -23.61 -6.99
C HIS A 267 3.87 -24.23 -5.66
N PRO A 268 4.19 -25.52 -5.40
CA PRO A 268 3.84 -26.15 -4.14
C PRO A 268 4.47 -25.42 -2.94
N LEU A 269 3.69 -25.24 -1.87
CA LEU A 269 4.15 -24.53 -0.66
C LEU A 269 5.43 -25.14 -0.09
N THR A 270 6.39 -24.28 0.25
CA THR A 270 7.64 -24.66 0.92
C THR A 270 7.41 -25.09 2.37
N THR A 271 8.38 -25.77 3.00
CA THR A 271 8.23 -26.22 4.41
C THR A 271 7.88 -25.09 5.38
N PRO A 272 8.51 -23.89 5.32
CA PRO A 272 8.09 -22.77 6.16
C PRO A 272 6.65 -22.31 5.91
N GLN A 273 6.23 -22.25 4.65
CA GLN A 273 4.86 -21.86 4.28
C GLN A 273 3.83 -22.91 4.73
N GLN A 274 4.18 -24.19 4.65
CA GLN A 274 3.37 -25.29 5.18
C GLN A 274 3.19 -25.17 6.70
N ALA A 275 4.23 -24.77 7.44
CA ALA A 275 4.11 -24.53 8.88
C ALA A 275 3.15 -23.37 9.20
N ILE A 276 3.16 -22.30 8.41
CA ILE A 276 2.20 -21.18 8.53
C ILE A 276 0.78 -21.67 8.25
N ARG A 277 0.59 -22.42 7.16
CA ARG A 277 -0.69 -23.07 6.83
C ARG A 277 -1.20 -23.90 8.00
N ASP A 278 -0.38 -24.82 8.50
CA ASP A 278 -0.76 -25.76 9.55
C ASP A 278 -1.12 -25.04 10.85
N ASP A 279 -0.42 -23.97 11.19
CA ASP A 279 -0.74 -23.14 12.34
C ASP A 279 -2.08 -22.41 12.21
N ILE A 280 -2.40 -21.88 11.03
CA ILE A 280 -3.71 -21.27 10.74
C ILE A 280 -4.80 -22.33 10.83
N VAL A 281 -4.65 -23.46 10.12
CA VAL A 281 -5.62 -24.57 10.10
C VAL A 281 -5.92 -25.06 11.51
N ARG A 282 -4.89 -25.35 12.31
CA ARG A 282 -5.02 -25.79 13.70
C ARG A 282 -5.77 -24.79 14.59
N ARG A 283 -5.68 -23.48 14.29
CA ARG A 283 -6.40 -22.44 15.04
C ARG A 283 -7.89 -22.42 14.74
N ILE A 284 -8.33 -22.93 13.59
CA ILE A 284 -9.73 -22.78 13.16
C ILE A 284 -10.47 -24.10 12.95
N GLU A 285 -9.78 -25.22 12.73
CA GLU A 285 -10.39 -26.53 12.53
C GLU A 285 -11.22 -26.99 13.72
N GLN A 286 -12.26 -27.79 13.46
CA GLN A 286 -13.11 -28.41 14.48
C GLN A 286 -13.75 -27.40 15.47
N ARG A 287 -14.02 -26.18 15.02
CA ARG A 287 -14.59 -25.10 15.85
C ARG A 287 -15.94 -24.63 15.30
N SER A 288 -16.73 -24.07 16.22
CA SER A 288 -18.02 -23.45 15.92
C SER A 288 -17.95 -21.96 16.17
N TYR A 289 -18.35 -21.17 15.17
CA TYR A 289 -18.28 -19.72 15.18
C TYR A 289 -19.68 -19.09 15.17
N SER A 290 -19.83 -17.92 15.80
CA SER A 290 -20.99 -17.06 15.60
C SER A 290 -20.82 -16.26 14.30
N VAL A 291 -21.90 -15.74 13.72
CA VAL A 291 -21.82 -14.84 12.55
C VAL A 291 -20.94 -13.61 12.84
N ASP A 292 -21.01 -13.07 14.06
CA ASP A 292 -20.21 -11.89 14.45
C ASP A 292 -18.71 -12.20 14.47
N ASP A 293 -18.33 -13.41 14.89
CA ASP A 293 -16.93 -13.86 14.91
C ASP A 293 -16.46 -14.39 13.55
N ALA A 294 -17.39 -14.66 12.62
CA ALA A 294 -17.09 -15.28 11.33
C ALA A 294 -16.58 -14.30 10.26
N ARG A 295 -16.57 -12.99 10.52
CA ARG A 295 -16.15 -11.97 9.53
C ARG A 295 -14.77 -12.24 8.95
N SER A 296 -13.78 -12.50 9.81
CA SER A 296 -12.42 -12.81 9.36
C SER A 296 -12.26 -14.28 8.95
N LEU A 297 -13.10 -15.17 9.50
CA LEU A 297 -13.07 -16.60 9.20
C LEU A 297 -13.42 -16.86 7.74
N ALA A 298 -14.45 -16.20 7.21
CA ALA A 298 -14.89 -16.40 5.83
C ALA A 298 -13.75 -16.11 4.84
N ALA A 299 -13.06 -14.97 5.02
CA ALA A 299 -11.90 -14.60 4.20
C ALA A 299 -10.72 -15.59 4.33
N ILE A 300 -10.50 -16.17 5.53
CA ILE A 300 -9.47 -17.20 5.73
C ILE A 300 -9.84 -18.47 4.97
N LEU A 301 -11.07 -18.96 5.13
CA LEU A 301 -11.53 -20.20 4.49
C LEU A 301 -11.54 -20.09 2.97
N GLU A 302 -12.03 -18.98 2.43
CA GLU A 302 -12.01 -18.69 0.99
C GLU A 302 -10.59 -18.70 0.43
N ALA A 303 -9.66 -18.02 1.10
CA ALA A 303 -8.27 -17.98 0.67
C ALA A 303 -7.60 -19.34 0.75
N LEU A 304 -7.81 -20.10 1.82
CA LEU A 304 -7.28 -21.47 1.96
C LEU A 304 -7.87 -22.41 0.89
N LEU A 305 -9.17 -22.32 0.60
CA LEU A 305 -9.79 -23.07 -0.48
C LEU A 305 -9.15 -22.75 -1.83
N ASN A 306 -8.94 -21.47 -2.13
CA ASN A 306 -8.25 -21.00 -3.32
C ASN A 306 -6.77 -21.44 -3.40
N ALA A 307 -6.17 -21.81 -2.27
CA ALA A 307 -4.85 -22.40 -2.18
C ALA A 307 -4.87 -23.95 -2.30
N GLY A 308 -6.04 -24.56 -2.51
CA GLY A 308 -6.23 -26.01 -2.54
C GLY A 308 -6.22 -26.67 -1.15
N ILE A 309 -6.50 -25.91 -0.09
CA ILE A 309 -6.42 -26.38 1.30
C ILE A 309 -7.83 -26.43 1.91
N THR A 310 -8.26 -27.63 2.29
CA THR A 310 -9.53 -27.86 2.99
C THR A 310 -9.35 -27.85 4.51
N VAL A 311 -10.27 -27.21 5.23
CA VAL A 311 -10.22 -27.11 6.70
C VAL A 311 -11.37 -27.91 7.31
N PRO A 312 -11.11 -29.01 8.05
CA PRO A 312 -12.16 -29.90 8.52
C PRO A 312 -12.91 -29.35 9.75
N GLY A 313 -14.21 -29.68 9.83
CA GLY A 313 -15.02 -29.52 11.04
C GLY A 313 -15.36 -28.08 11.44
N VAL A 314 -15.17 -27.11 10.54
CA VAL A 314 -15.57 -25.72 10.81
C VAL A 314 -17.07 -25.58 10.64
N THR A 315 -17.75 -25.05 11.66
CA THR A 315 -19.20 -24.76 11.63
C THR A 315 -19.47 -23.30 11.93
N VAL A 316 -20.53 -22.76 11.34
CA VAL A 316 -21.02 -21.41 11.65
C VAL A 316 -22.48 -21.49 12.08
N LYS A 317 -22.80 -20.86 13.20
CA LYS A 317 -24.18 -20.77 13.71
C LYS A 317 -24.94 -19.72 12.91
N PRO A 318 -26.05 -20.06 12.25
CA PRO A 318 -26.83 -19.09 11.50
C PRO A 318 -27.39 -17.98 12.40
N ALA A 319 -27.55 -16.79 11.83
CA ALA A 319 -28.18 -15.64 12.48
C ALA A 319 -29.10 -14.89 11.50
N LEU A 320 -30.05 -14.11 12.04
CA LEU A 320 -30.91 -13.27 11.21
C LEU A 320 -30.09 -12.26 10.40
N VAL A 321 -30.48 -12.06 9.14
CA VAL A 321 -29.84 -11.09 8.23
C VAL A 321 -30.27 -9.68 8.62
N THR A 322 -29.28 -8.80 8.72
CA THR A 322 -29.40 -7.38 9.03
C THR A 322 -28.42 -6.60 8.17
N ASN A 323 -28.64 -5.30 7.98
CA ASN A 323 -27.71 -4.46 7.22
C ASN A 323 -26.25 -4.47 7.77
N ALA A 324 -26.03 -4.84 9.04
CA ALA A 324 -24.72 -4.85 9.67
C ALA A 324 -23.93 -6.16 9.44
N ASN A 325 -24.62 -7.27 9.18
CA ASN A 325 -24.02 -8.60 9.01
C ASN A 325 -24.26 -9.21 7.62
N GLU A 326 -25.04 -8.56 6.75
CA GLU A 326 -25.39 -9.05 5.41
C GLU A 326 -24.17 -9.51 4.61
N GLY A 327 -23.14 -8.67 4.44
CA GLY A 327 -21.94 -9.07 3.70
C GLY A 327 -21.18 -10.26 4.32
N VAL A 328 -21.30 -10.50 5.63
CA VAL A 328 -20.71 -11.70 6.27
C VAL A 328 -21.59 -12.92 6.01
N VAL A 329 -22.91 -12.77 6.07
CA VAL A 329 -23.85 -13.84 5.74
C VAL A 329 -23.71 -14.26 4.29
N ASP A 330 -23.59 -13.31 3.36
CA ASP A 330 -23.39 -13.60 1.94
C ASP A 330 -22.09 -14.39 1.72
N ALA A 331 -20.99 -14.02 2.39
CA ALA A 331 -19.75 -14.78 2.32
C ALA A 331 -19.86 -16.19 2.92
N ILE A 332 -20.60 -16.35 4.02
CA ILE A 332 -20.88 -17.67 4.62
C ILE A 332 -21.72 -18.54 3.68
N LEU A 333 -22.69 -17.94 2.97
CA LEU A 333 -23.55 -18.64 2.01
C LEU A 333 -22.75 -19.18 0.83
N VAL A 334 -21.85 -18.37 0.26
CA VAL A 334 -20.94 -18.83 -0.82
C VAL A 334 -20.10 -20.02 -0.33
N LEU A 335 -19.51 -19.92 0.86
CA LEU A 335 -18.74 -21.04 1.44
C LEU A 335 -19.60 -22.29 1.70
N ALA A 336 -20.88 -22.12 2.03
CA ALA A 336 -21.80 -23.25 2.23
C ALA A 336 -22.22 -23.89 0.90
N GLN A 337 -22.40 -23.10 -0.16
CA GLN A 337 -22.67 -23.61 -1.53
C GLN A 337 -21.50 -24.45 -2.05
N ASP A 338 -20.27 -24.06 -1.71
CA ASP A 338 -19.05 -24.81 -2.02
C ASP A 338 -18.80 -26.00 -1.07
N HIS A 339 -19.72 -26.30 -0.15
CA HIS A 339 -19.60 -27.33 0.88
C HIS A 339 -18.33 -27.23 1.75
N VAL A 340 -17.79 -26.02 1.93
CA VAL A 340 -16.57 -25.77 2.74
C VAL A 340 -16.85 -25.97 4.23
N LEU A 341 -18.07 -25.65 4.67
CA LEU A 341 -18.48 -25.72 6.07
C LEU A 341 -19.04 -27.11 6.41
N ALA A 342 -18.74 -27.61 7.60
CA ALA A 342 -19.23 -28.91 8.06
C ALA A 342 -20.76 -28.95 8.27
N ASN A 343 -21.41 -27.80 8.45
CA ASN A 343 -22.86 -27.66 8.54
C ASN A 343 -23.46 -26.88 7.35
N SER A 344 -22.88 -27.03 6.14
CA SER A 344 -23.34 -26.35 4.93
C SER A 344 -24.84 -26.54 4.66
N ASP A 345 -25.36 -27.77 4.73
CA ASP A 345 -26.77 -28.06 4.47
C ASP A 345 -27.72 -27.35 5.46
N GLU A 346 -27.32 -27.24 6.73
CA GLU A 346 -28.08 -26.51 7.77
C GLU A 346 -28.12 -25.01 7.45
N ILE A 347 -26.99 -24.44 7.03
CA ILE A 347 -26.87 -23.03 6.65
C ILE A 347 -27.72 -22.72 5.42
N LEU A 348 -27.60 -23.53 4.37
CA LEU A 348 -28.38 -23.38 3.14
C LEU A 348 -29.88 -23.47 3.42
N THR A 349 -30.30 -24.43 4.27
CA THR A 349 -31.71 -24.57 4.69
C THR A 349 -32.19 -23.36 5.49
N TYR A 350 -31.37 -22.84 6.41
CA TYR A 350 -31.74 -21.69 7.25
C TYR A 350 -31.96 -20.41 6.42
N TYR A 351 -31.15 -20.21 5.39
CA TYR A 351 -31.17 -19.01 4.56
C TYR A 351 -31.92 -19.17 3.22
N ASP A 352 -32.58 -20.30 2.97
CA ASP A 352 -33.32 -20.58 1.74
C ASP A 352 -34.30 -19.43 1.38
N SER A 353 -35.11 -19.01 2.35
CA SER A 353 -36.02 -17.88 2.16
C SER A 353 -35.27 -16.58 1.86
N TYR A 354 -34.09 -16.33 2.45
CA TYR A 354 -33.31 -15.13 2.13
C TYR A 354 -32.83 -15.17 0.67
N VAL A 355 -32.26 -16.29 0.23
CA VAL A 355 -31.75 -16.49 -1.14
C VAL A 355 -32.86 -16.30 -2.18
N VAL A 356 -34.06 -16.86 -1.96
CA VAL A 356 -35.22 -16.70 -2.86
C VAL A 356 -35.65 -15.24 -3.03
N HIS A 357 -35.45 -14.38 -2.01
CA HIS A 357 -35.84 -12.98 -2.06
C HIS A 357 -34.74 -12.04 -2.58
N LEU A 358 -33.49 -12.51 -2.74
CA LEU A 358 -32.36 -11.69 -3.18
C LEU A 358 -32.58 -10.97 -4.53
N PRO A 359 -33.13 -11.60 -5.59
CA PRO A 359 -33.37 -10.89 -6.86
C PRO A 359 -34.30 -9.68 -6.70
N SER A 360 -35.33 -9.82 -5.86
CA SER A 360 -36.26 -8.74 -5.53
C SER A 360 -35.58 -7.65 -4.69
N ALA A 361 -34.71 -8.02 -3.76
CA ALA A 361 -33.96 -7.06 -2.95
C ALA A 361 -32.96 -6.25 -3.80
N ILE A 362 -32.25 -6.90 -4.73
CA ILE A 362 -31.32 -6.24 -5.67
C ILE A 362 -32.07 -5.20 -6.52
N THR A 363 -33.21 -5.60 -7.09
CA THR A 363 -33.99 -4.70 -7.95
C THR A 363 -34.62 -3.54 -7.17
N SER A 364 -35.07 -3.78 -5.93
CA SER A 364 -35.61 -2.74 -5.04
C SER A 364 -34.54 -1.75 -4.57
N ASP A 365 -33.36 -2.23 -4.17
CA ASP A 365 -32.29 -1.37 -3.63
C ASP A 365 -31.54 -0.61 -4.72
N GLY A 366 -31.54 -1.13 -5.95
CA GLY A 366 -30.97 -0.50 -7.13
C GLY A 366 -29.45 -0.33 -7.10
N ILE A 367 -28.94 0.63 -7.88
CA ILE A 367 -27.49 0.84 -8.09
C ILE A 367 -26.72 1.24 -6.84
N THR A 368 -27.39 1.79 -5.82
CA THR A 368 -26.76 2.33 -4.62
C THR A 368 -26.43 1.29 -3.55
N SER A 369 -26.90 0.04 -3.71
CA SER A 369 -26.62 -1.00 -2.72
C SER A 369 -25.12 -1.28 -2.60
N PRO A 370 -24.54 -1.24 -1.39
CA PRO A 370 -23.15 -1.64 -1.17
C PRO A 370 -22.96 -3.16 -1.29
N TRP A 371 -24.05 -3.95 -1.23
CA TRP A 371 -24.02 -5.41 -1.22
C TRP A 371 -24.31 -6.04 -2.57
N LEU A 372 -24.47 -5.24 -3.63
CA LEU A 372 -24.87 -5.71 -4.95
C LEU A 372 -24.06 -6.93 -5.42
N PHE A 373 -22.73 -6.82 -5.45
CA PHE A 373 -21.89 -7.89 -6.00
C PHE A 373 -21.76 -9.10 -5.07
N TYR A 374 -21.89 -8.91 -3.74
CA TYR A 374 -21.96 -10.01 -2.78
C TYR A 374 -23.23 -10.85 -2.97
N ARG A 375 -24.39 -10.17 -3.11
CA ARG A 375 -25.67 -10.85 -3.37
C ARG A 375 -25.66 -11.58 -4.71
N LEU A 376 -25.01 -11.02 -5.73
CA LEU A 376 -24.85 -11.70 -7.02
C LEU A 376 -23.97 -12.95 -6.91
N ALA A 377 -22.89 -12.91 -6.12
CA ALA A 377 -22.06 -14.09 -5.88
C ALA A 377 -22.84 -15.23 -5.20
N VAL A 378 -23.71 -14.91 -4.22
CA VAL A 378 -24.61 -15.90 -3.61
C VAL A 378 -25.58 -16.49 -4.64
N LEU A 379 -26.11 -15.67 -5.55
CA LEU A 379 -27.06 -16.13 -6.55
C LEU A 379 -26.42 -16.97 -7.68
N ASP A 380 -25.13 -16.81 -7.94
CA ASP A 380 -24.42 -17.57 -8.97
C ASP A 380 -24.36 -19.08 -8.65
N GLY A 381 -24.19 -19.41 -7.36
CA GLY A 381 -24.20 -20.78 -6.85
C GLY A 381 -25.58 -21.31 -6.45
N ALA A 382 -26.65 -20.53 -6.63
CA ALA A 382 -28.00 -20.89 -6.21
C ALA A 382 -28.92 -21.19 -7.41
N ASP A 383 -29.72 -22.25 -7.31
CA ASP A 383 -30.77 -22.57 -8.30
C ASP A 383 -32.00 -21.68 -8.05
N VAL A 384 -31.94 -20.43 -8.50
CA VAL A 384 -33.00 -19.43 -8.32
C VAL A 384 -33.67 -19.10 -9.64
N ASP A 385 -35.00 -19.14 -9.67
CA ASP A 385 -35.77 -18.61 -10.80
C ASP A 385 -35.74 -17.07 -10.76
N TRP A 386 -34.89 -16.50 -11.62
CA TRP A 386 -34.76 -15.05 -11.78
C TRP A 386 -36.01 -14.38 -12.37
N GLY A 387 -36.92 -15.14 -12.98
CA GLY A 387 -38.12 -14.63 -13.64
C GLY A 387 -37.83 -13.45 -14.59
N GLN A 388 -38.58 -12.36 -14.43
CA GLN A 388 -38.42 -11.14 -15.25
C GLN A 388 -37.30 -10.20 -14.74
N GLN A 389 -36.63 -10.53 -13.64
CA GLN A 389 -35.70 -9.62 -12.96
C GLN A 389 -34.31 -9.59 -13.59
N VAL A 390 -33.94 -10.61 -14.41
CA VAL A 390 -32.64 -10.69 -15.10
C VAL A 390 -32.28 -9.39 -15.83
N ALA A 391 -33.21 -8.87 -16.64
CA ALA A 391 -32.96 -7.65 -17.42
C ALA A 391 -32.76 -6.40 -16.53
N ALA A 392 -33.50 -6.31 -15.42
CA ALA A 392 -33.36 -5.22 -14.46
C ALA A 392 -32.03 -5.31 -13.70
N VAL A 393 -31.63 -6.51 -13.29
CA VAL A 393 -30.35 -6.77 -12.63
C VAL A 393 -29.18 -6.47 -13.56
N ALA A 394 -29.21 -6.94 -14.81
CA ALA A 394 -28.20 -6.64 -15.81
C ALA A 394 -28.05 -5.12 -16.05
N ALA A 395 -29.16 -4.39 -16.10
CA ALA A 395 -29.13 -2.92 -16.20
C ALA A 395 -28.46 -2.28 -14.96
N ILE A 396 -28.76 -2.75 -13.75
CA ILE A 396 -28.13 -2.26 -12.51
C ILE A 396 -26.62 -2.54 -12.52
N VAL A 397 -26.21 -3.75 -12.92
CA VAL A 397 -24.79 -4.15 -13.03
C VAL A 397 -24.06 -3.28 -14.03
N SER A 398 -24.62 -3.04 -15.23
CA SER A 398 -23.99 -2.19 -16.24
C SER A 398 -23.71 -0.76 -15.75
N HIS A 399 -24.56 -0.21 -14.87
CA HIS A 399 -24.34 1.12 -14.27
C HIS A 399 -23.21 1.14 -13.22
N ARG A 400 -22.87 -0.04 -12.67
CA ARG A 400 -21.78 -0.21 -11.69
C ARG A 400 -20.45 -0.58 -12.34
N ILE A 401 -20.45 -0.88 -13.64
CA ILE A 401 -19.25 -1.11 -14.44
C ILE A 401 -18.80 0.23 -15.05
N GLY A 402 -17.49 0.44 -15.11
CA GLY A 402 -16.88 1.54 -15.83
C GLY A 402 -16.48 2.71 -14.95
N CYS A 403 -15.18 2.84 -14.74
CA CYS A 403 -14.58 3.99 -14.10
C CYS A 403 -13.83 4.90 -15.09
N THR A 404 -13.57 6.14 -14.66
CA THR A 404 -12.65 7.04 -15.35
C THR A 404 -11.25 6.41 -15.40
N GLY A 405 -10.72 6.13 -16.60
CA GLY A 405 -9.41 5.52 -16.80
C GLY A 405 -9.37 3.98 -16.73
N HIS A 406 -10.40 3.34 -16.17
CA HIS A 406 -10.51 1.89 -16.03
C HIS A 406 -11.94 1.42 -16.37
N PRO A 407 -12.31 1.40 -17.66
CA PRO A 407 -13.68 1.13 -18.10
C PRO A 407 -14.15 -0.31 -17.82
N ALA A 408 -13.23 -1.24 -17.60
CA ALA A 408 -13.54 -2.64 -17.28
C ALA A 408 -13.73 -2.90 -15.77
N MET A 409 -13.45 -1.92 -14.90
CA MET A 409 -13.54 -2.11 -13.45
C MET A 409 -14.91 -1.75 -12.88
N ALA A 410 -15.29 -2.44 -11.80
CA ALA A 410 -16.49 -2.15 -11.05
C ALA A 410 -16.27 -0.97 -10.07
N ARG A 411 -17.32 -0.18 -9.86
CA ARG A 411 -17.36 0.90 -8.87
C ARG A 411 -17.73 0.38 -7.49
N ALA A 412 -17.07 0.90 -6.46
CA ALA A 412 -17.42 0.66 -5.06
C ALA A 412 -18.86 1.10 -4.73
N THR A 413 -19.34 2.17 -5.38
CA THR A 413 -20.64 2.78 -5.15
C THR A 413 -21.32 3.18 -6.46
N GLY A 414 -22.66 3.15 -6.45
CA GLY A 414 -23.49 3.68 -7.54
C GLY A 414 -23.65 5.20 -7.52
N ASP A 415 -23.07 5.92 -6.55
CA ASP A 415 -23.18 7.39 -6.49
C ASP A 415 -22.31 8.04 -7.58
N PRO A 416 -22.92 8.72 -8.58
CA PRO A 416 -22.19 9.38 -9.67
C PRO A 416 -21.33 10.56 -9.20
N ARG A 417 -21.47 11.02 -7.95
CA ARG A 417 -20.63 12.05 -7.33
C ARG A 417 -19.30 11.49 -6.79
N HIS A 418 -19.14 10.17 -6.76
CA HIS A 418 -17.92 9.45 -6.39
C HIS A 418 -17.34 8.63 -7.57
N PRO A 419 -17.13 9.21 -8.77
CA PRO A 419 -16.78 8.46 -9.99
C PRO A 419 -15.33 7.96 -10.06
N LEU A 420 -14.55 8.09 -8.97
CA LEU A 420 -13.13 7.76 -8.91
C LEU A 420 -12.81 6.50 -8.08
N ASP A 421 -13.80 5.91 -7.41
CA ASP A 421 -13.57 4.81 -6.47
C ASP A 421 -13.84 3.45 -7.15
N CYS A 422 -12.98 3.07 -8.10
CA CYS A 422 -12.96 1.69 -8.57
C CYS A 422 -12.51 0.77 -7.43
N ASP A 423 -13.12 -0.40 -7.35
CA ASP A 423 -12.82 -1.37 -6.32
C ASP A 423 -12.48 -2.70 -6.95
N LEU A 424 -11.27 -3.18 -6.67
CA LEU A 424 -10.76 -4.43 -7.20
C LEU A 424 -11.48 -5.64 -6.59
N ALA A 425 -11.87 -5.58 -5.31
CA ALA A 425 -12.64 -6.64 -4.67
C ALA A 425 -14.05 -6.75 -5.28
N GLN A 426 -14.69 -5.60 -5.55
CA GLN A 426 -15.99 -5.61 -6.25
C GLN A 426 -15.84 -6.10 -7.70
N THR A 427 -14.73 -5.77 -8.36
CA THR A 427 -14.43 -6.28 -9.71
C THR A 427 -14.22 -7.78 -9.69
N ALA A 428 -13.46 -8.31 -8.72
CA ALA A 428 -13.24 -9.74 -8.53
C ALA A 428 -14.55 -10.51 -8.29
N LEU A 429 -15.43 -9.98 -7.45
CA LEU A 429 -16.76 -10.57 -7.25
C LEU A 429 -17.55 -10.60 -8.56
N LEU A 430 -17.62 -9.47 -9.28
CA LEU A 430 -18.39 -9.37 -10.52
C LEU A 430 -17.92 -10.37 -11.59
N VAL A 431 -16.62 -10.45 -11.87
CA VAL A 431 -16.12 -11.31 -12.96
C VAL A 431 -16.35 -12.80 -12.68
N ASN A 432 -16.52 -13.17 -11.41
CA ASN A 432 -16.84 -14.52 -10.99
C ASN A 432 -18.36 -14.78 -10.89
N THR A 433 -19.19 -13.91 -11.49
CA THR A 433 -20.64 -14.15 -11.65
C THR A 433 -21.02 -14.26 -13.12
N GLN A 434 -22.11 -14.96 -13.42
CA GLN A 434 -22.68 -15.05 -14.76
C GLN A 434 -22.90 -13.68 -15.44
N PHE A 435 -23.28 -12.64 -14.68
CA PHE A 435 -23.46 -11.28 -15.20
C PHE A 435 -22.16 -10.58 -15.61
N GLY A 436 -21.03 -10.95 -14.99
CA GLY A 436 -19.72 -10.41 -15.36
C GLY A 436 -19.15 -11.09 -16.61
N VAL A 437 -19.38 -12.40 -16.76
CA VAL A 437 -18.87 -13.20 -17.90
C VAL A 437 -19.59 -12.87 -19.21
N GLU A 438 -20.87 -12.51 -19.17
CA GLU A 438 -21.64 -12.14 -20.37
C GLU A 438 -21.23 -10.77 -20.95
N TYR A 439 -20.75 -9.83 -20.12
CA TYR A 439 -20.35 -8.50 -20.57
C TYR A 439 -19.06 -8.50 -21.44
N ASP A 440 -18.16 -9.49 -21.27
CA ASP A 440 -16.92 -9.62 -22.09
C ASP A 440 -17.15 -10.28 -23.46
N ARG A 441 -18.36 -10.81 -23.73
CA ARG A 441 -18.68 -11.45 -25.02
C ARG A 441 -19.24 -10.51 -26.07
N ASP A 442 -19.89 -9.42 -25.67
CA ASP A 442 -20.53 -8.49 -26.61
C ASP A 442 -19.58 -7.37 -27.11
N ASP A 443 -18.38 -7.26 -26.55
CA ASP A 443 -17.35 -6.26 -26.92
C ASP A 443 -16.12 -6.86 -27.66
N ARG A 444 -16.19 -8.11 -28.17
CA ARG A 444 -15.14 -8.74 -29.00
C ARG A 444 -15.53 -8.93 -30.47
#